data_AF-A0A4R4V664-F1
#
_entry.id   AF-A0A4R4V664-F1
#
_cell.length_a   1.000
_cell.length_b   1.000
_cell.length_c   1.000
_cell.angle_alpha   90.00
_cell.angle_beta   90.00
_cell.angle_gamma   90.00
#
_symmetry.space_group_name_H-M   'P 1'
#
loop_
_entity.id
_entity.type
_entity.pdbx_description
1 polymer ?
#
loop_
_entity_poly.entity_id
_entity_poly.type
_entity_poly.pdbx_seq_one_letter_code
_entity_poly.pdbx_strand_id
1 'polypeptide(L)'
;RTRAAKGGRRRDKPGRSGSGRAGRPAGGGGQTGECSGRSRGGFTTKIHLSADGRCRMLSLVLTPGQYGDSPQFRRVLEAIRIPRLGPGRPRTRPDSLAADKAYSSRANRAQLRRRKIRHTIPGPRDQRAHHRRRGSAGGRPTGFDTEHYKARNVVERAINRPKNVRAVATRYDKRAPTSSSAPSPWPL
;
A
#
# COMPACT_ATOMS: atom_id res chain seq x y z
N ARG A 1 22.39 12.32 -58.37
CA ARG A 1 21.96 13.26 -59.43
C ARG A 1 20.54 12.85 -59.78
N THR A 2 19.48 13.55 -59.39
CA THR A 2 19.03 14.88 -59.84
C THR A 2 18.18 15.58 -58.77
N ARG A 3 18.21 16.92 -58.79
CA ARG A 3 17.45 17.86 -57.96
C ARG A 3 16.06 18.11 -58.56
N ALA A 4 15.10 18.54 -57.74
CA ALA A 4 14.22 19.66 -58.10
C ALA A 4 13.68 20.35 -56.82
N ALA A 5 13.92 21.66 -56.74
CA ALA A 5 13.41 22.56 -55.73
C ALA A 5 12.60 23.68 -56.42
N LYS A 6 11.53 24.14 -55.78
CA LYS A 6 10.81 25.43 -55.96
C LYS A 6 9.99 25.58 -54.66
N GLY A 7 10.11 26.57 -53.79
CA GLY A 7 10.53 27.97 -53.94
C GLY A 7 9.28 28.85 -54.00
N GLY A 8 8.83 29.44 -52.87
CA GLY A 8 7.59 30.24 -52.87
C GLY A 8 7.20 30.94 -51.55
N ARG A 9 8.01 31.93 -51.15
CA ARG A 9 7.71 33.21 -50.44
C ARG A 9 6.70 33.30 -49.28
N ARG A 10 7.22 33.86 -48.19
CA ARG A 10 6.55 34.46 -47.03
C ARG A 10 5.68 35.67 -47.42
N ARG A 11 4.55 35.85 -46.73
CA ARG A 11 3.91 37.15 -46.46
C ARG A 11 3.49 37.20 -44.99
N ASP A 12 4.08 38.12 -44.25
CA ASP A 12 3.64 38.55 -42.92
C ASP A 12 2.39 39.43 -43.04
N LYS A 13 1.47 39.34 -42.06
CA LYS A 13 0.73 40.47 -41.43
C LYS A 13 -0.13 39.97 -40.23
N PRO A 14 -0.53 40.86 -39.30
CA PRO A 14 -0.32 40.65 -37.86
C PRO A 14 -1.58 40.36 -37.02
N GLY A 15 -1.34 39.79 -35.83
CA GLY A 15 -1.96 40.21 -34.56
C GLY A 15 -3.44 39.87 -34.30
N ARG A 16 -3.69 38.85 -33.45
CA ARG A 16 -4.75 38.93 -32.44
C ARG A 16 -4.36 38.15 -31.19
N SER A 17 -4.30 38.88 -30.08
CA SER A 17 -4.02 38.44 -28.72
C SER A 17 -5.00 37.35 -28.25
N GLY A 18 -4.46 36.25 -27.72
CA GLY A 18 -5.21 35.18 -27.04
C GLY A 18 -4.41 34.66 -25.85
N SER A 19 -4.82 35.12 -24.68
CA SER A 19 -4.48 34.71 -23.31
C SER A 19 -3.71 33.39 -23.08
N GLY A 20 -2.76 33.50 -22.15
CA GLY A 20 -1.79 32.48 -21.76
C GLY A 20 -2.36 31.11 -21.40
N ARG A 21 -1.71 30.07 -21.93
CA ARG A 21 -1.67 28.75 -21.29
C ARG A 21 -0.38 28.65 -20.49
N ALA A 22 -0.51 28.92 -19.19
CA ALA A 22 0.49 28.57 -18.20
C ALA A 22 0.88 27.10 -18.35
N GLY A 23 2.18 26.84 -18.43
CA GLY A 23 2.74 25.50 -18.36
C GLY A 23 2.20 24.77 -17.14
N ARG A 24 1.84 23.49 -17.33
CA ARG A 24 1.37 22.62 -16.25
C ARG A 24 2.48 22.53 -15.18
N PRO A 25 2.23 22.93 -13.93
CA PRO A 25 3.25 22.83 -12.89
C PRO A 25 3.56 21.37 -12.58
N ALA A 26 4.81 21.09 -12.21
CA ALA A 26 5.27 19.79 -11.73
C ALA A 26 4.44 19.39 -10.50
N GLY A 27 3.65 18.32 -10.65
CA GLY A 27 2.60 17.95 -9.70
C GLY A 27 3.14 17.39 -8.38
N GLY A 28 3.32 18.26 -7.40
CA GLY A 28 3.37 17.94 -5.97
C GLY A 28 2.25 18.70 -5.26
N GLY A 29 1.19 18.02 -4.84
CA GLY A 29 0.03 18.71 -4.26
C GLY A 29 -1.02 17.75 -3.69
N GLY A 30 -0.65 16.97 -2.69
CA GLY A 30 -1.63 16.58 -1.66
C GLY A 30 -1.61 17.67 -0.59
N GLN A 31 -2.77 18.06 -0.04
CA GLN A 31 -2.79 18.92 1.14
C GLN A 31 -1.98 18.26 2.27
N THR A 32 -1.04 19.00 2.85
CA THR A 32 -0.20 18.53 3.95
C THR A 32 -1.08 18.07 5.12
N GLY A 33 -1.05 16.78 5.44
CA GLY A 33 -1.81 16.18 6.55
C GLY A 33 -3.00 15.30 6.16
N GLU A 34 -3.39 15.25 4.88
CA GLU A 34 -4.49 14.40 4.42
C GLU A 34 -3.99 13.19 3.62
N CYS A 35 -4.60 12.02 3.84
CA CYS A 35 -4.30 10.79 3.10
C CYS A 35 -5.10 10.68 1.78
N SER A 36 -5.54 11.80 1.24
CA SER A 36 -6.35 11.89 0.02
C SER A 36 -5.45 11.93 -1.21
N GLY A 37 -5.58 10.94 -2.08
CA GLY A 37 -4.77 10.82 -3.30
C GLY A 37 -5.56 10.88 -4.59
N ARG A 38 -5.05 11.54 -5.64
CA ARG A 38 -5.70 11.51 -6.97
C ARG A 38 -5.48 10.14 -7.63
N SER A 39 -6.57 9.49 -8.03
CA SER A 39 -6.61 8.25 -8.82
C SER A 39 -7.48 8.44 -10.07
N ARG A 40 -7.48 7.49 -11.02
CA ARG A 40 -8.30 7.59 -12.25
C ARG A 40 -9.81 7.74 -11.98
N GLY A 41 -10.28 7.27 -10.82
CA GLY A 41 -11.67 7.39 -10.36
C GLY A 41 -11.93 8.49 -9.34
N GLY A 42 -11.03 9.48 -9.21
CA GLY A 42 -11.16 10.58 -8.24
C GLY A 42 -10.25 10.45 -7.01
N PHE A 43 -10.57 11.17 -5.93
CA PHE A 43 -9.77 11.18 -4.70
C PHE A 43 -10.03 9.91 -3.85
N THR A 44 -9.01 9.07 -3.71
CA THR A 44 -9.10 7.81 -2.96
C THR A 44 -8.03 7.72 -1.88
N THR A 45 -8.32 6.93 -0.85
CA THR A 45 -7.42 6.61 0.26
C THR A 45 -7.37 5.09 0.39
N LYS A 46 -6.18 4.56 0.65
CA LYS A 46 -5.94 3.14 0.92
C LYS A 46 -5.79 2.93 2.42
N ILE A 47 -6.40 1.84 2.88
CA ILE A 47 -6.31 1.35 4.25
C ILE A 47 -5.35 0.17 4.24
N HIS A 48 -4.24 0.29 4.97
CA HIS A 48 -3.33 -0.82 5.25
C HIS A 48 -3.45 -1.15 6.73
N LEU A 49 -3.80 -2.38 7.08
CA LEU A 49 -3.99 -2.76 8.47
C LEU A 49 -3.46 -4.16 8.76
N SER A 50 -3.30 -4.44 10.06
CA SER A 50 -3.07 -5.79 10.57
C SER A 50 -4.14 -6.12 11.60
N ALA A 51 -4.57 -7.38 11.66
CA ALA A 51 -5.52 -7.85 12.66
C ALA A 51 -5.05 -9.15 13.33
N ASP A 52 -5.47 -9.37 14.57
CA ASP A 52 -5.26 -10.64 15.28
C ASP A 52 -6.37 -11.66 14.95
N GLY A 53 -6.22 -12.92 15.40
CA GLY A 53 -7.21 -13.98 15.14
C GLY A 53 -8.65 -13.68 15.61
N ARG A 54 -8.86 -12.68 16.48
CA ARG A 54 -10.18 -12.22 16.96
C ARG A 54 -10.74 -11.05 16.14
N CYS A 55 -10.13 -10.75 14.99
CA CYS A 55 -10.45 -9.63 14.12
C CYS A 55 -10.30 -8.26 14.82
N ARG A 56 -9.39 -8.14 15.78
CA ARG A 56 -9.03 -6.86 16.41
C ARG A 56 -7.91 -6.22 15.62
N MET A 57 -8.10 -4.96 15.23
CA MET A 57 -7.07 -4.19 14.54
C MET A 57 -5.89 -3.93 15.48
N LEU A 58 -4.69 -4.32 15.06
CA LEU A 58 -3.44 -4.12 15.81
C LEU A 58 -2.63 -2.93 15.26
N SER A 59 -2.89 -2.52 14.02
CA SER A 59 -2.28 -1.36 13.39
C SER A 59 -3.11 -0.90 12.18
N LEU A 60 -3.06 0.40 11.88
CA LEU A 60 -3.74 1.05 10.78
C LEU A 60 -2.82 2.12 10.18
N VAL A 61 -2.65 2.11 8.87
CA VAL A 61 -1.91 3.11 8.10
C VAL A 61 -2.78 3.53 6.93
N LEU A 62 -3.01 4.83 6.81
CA LEU A 62 -3.74 5.42 5.68
C LEU A 62 -2.74 5.98 4.68
N THR A 63 -2.98 5.76 3.38
CA THR A 63 -2.17 6.38 2.33
C THR A 63 -3.02 6.91 1.18
N PRO A 64 -2.52 7.89 0.41
CA PRO A 64 -3.15 8.33 -0.82
C PRO A 64 -3.33 7.17 -1.81
N GLY A 65 -4.45 7.13 -2.53
CA GLY A 65 -4.84 5.97 -3.36
C GLY A 65 -3.86 5.58 -4.47
N GLN A 66 -3.02 6.50 -4.93
CA GLN A 66 -1.98 6.22 -5.93
C GLN A 66 -0.75 5.47 -5.36
N TYR A 67 -0.63 5.35 -4.04
CA TYR A 67 0.52 4.70 -3.42
C TYR A 67 0.44 3.18 -3.63
N GLY A 68 1.58 2.56 -3.91
CA GLY A 68 1.68 1.11 -3.97
C GLY A 68 1.54 0.48 -2.58
N ASP A 69 1.03 -0.76 -2.52
CA ASP A 69 0.77 -1.43 -1.24
C ASP A 69 2.05 -1.96 -0.60
N SER A 70 2.93 -2.58 -1.41
CA SER A 70 4.15 -3.25 -0.94
C SER A 70 5.04 -2.38 -0.02
N PRO A 71 5.31 -1.08 -0.31
CA PRO A 71 6.09 -0.21 0.58
C PRO A 71 5.43 0.06 1.94
N GLN A 72 4.10 -0.01 2.04
CA GLN A 72 3.38 0.28 3.29
C GLN A 72 3.42 -0.88 4.28
N PHE A 73 3.81 -2.08 3.83
CA PHE A 73 3.94 -3.27 4.68
C PHE A 73 4.82 -3.03 5.90
N ARG A 74 5.97 -2.37 5.70
CA ARG A 74 6.91 -2.05 6.76
C ARG A 74 6.26 -1.18 7.84
N ARG A 75 5.49 -0.16 7.42
CA ARG A 75 4.82 0.78 8.32
C ARG A 75 3.78 0.06 9.17
N VAL A 76 2.95 -0.78 8.55
CA VAL A 76 1.97 -1.64 9.26
C VAL A 76 2.69 -2.53 10.27
N LEU A 77 3.73 -3.25 9.84
CA LEU A 77 4.49 -4.17 10.71
C LEU A 77 5.16 -3.46 11.90
N GLU A 78 5.61 -2.21 11.74
CA GLU A 78 6.21 -1.39 12.80
C GLU A 78 5.18 -0.81 13.77
N ALA A 79 3.95 -0.60 13.30
CA ALA A 79 2.85 -0.10 14.08
C ALA A 79 2.12 -1.18 14.91
N ILE A 80 2.39 -2.48 14.68
CA ILE A 80 1.77 -3.57 15.45
C ILE A 80 2.02 -3.41 16.95
N ARG A 81 0.93 -3.38 17.72
CA ARG A 81 0.94 -3.46 19.19
C ARG A 81 0.00 -4.58 19.63
N ILE A 82 0.55 -5.59 20.30
CA ILE A 82 -0.19 -6.73 20.85
C ILE A 82 -0.24 -6.54 22.38
N PRO A 83 -1.43 -6.30 22.96
CA PRO A 83 -1.60 -6.19 24.39
C PRO A 83 -1.08 -7.44 25.12
N ARG A 84 -0.52 -7.24 26.31
CA ARG A 84 -0.13 -8.33 27.21
C ARG A 84 -1.12 -8.42 28.36
N LEU A 85 -1.33 -9.63 28.87
CA LEU A 85 -2.00 -9.85 30.15
C LEU A 85 -0.93 -9.62 31.24
N GLY A 86 -0.86 -8.39 31.77
CA GLY A 86 0.11 -8.02 32.79
C GLY A 86 0.88 -6.73 32.47
N PRO A 87 1.69 -6.23 33.44
CA PRO A 87 2.45 -4.99 33.28
C PRO A 87 3.53 -5.12 32.20
N GLY A 88 3.87 -3.98 31.59
CA GLY A 88 4.96 -3.85 30.63
C GLY A 88 4.55 -3.47 29.21
N ARG A 89 5.54 -3.25 28.35
CA ARG A 89 5.34 -2.74 26.99
C ARG A 89 4.61 -3.76 26.10
N PRO A 90 3.64 -3.32 25.25
CA PRO A 90 3.00 -4.20 24.28
C PRO A 90 4.02 -4.95 23.43
N ARG A 91 3.69 -6.20 23.09
CA ARG A 91 4.52 -6.99 22.17
C ARG A 91 4.37 -6.42 20.76
N THR A 92 5.48 -6.24 20.05
CA THR A 92 5.50 -5.67 18.69
C THR A 92 5.75 -6.71 17.60
N ARG A 93 6.19 -7.92 17.98
CA ARG A 93 6.47 -9.03 17.08
C ARG A 93 5.35 -10.07 17.15
N PRO A 94 4.57 -10.32 16.07
CA PRO A 94 3.63 -11.43 16.01
C PRO A 94 4.33 -12.78 15.88
N ASP A 95 3.65 -13.86 16.25
CA ASP A 95 4.16 -15.24 16.15
C ASP A 95 4.23 -15.70 14.69
N SER A 96 3.16 -15.42 13.95
CA SER A 96 3.03 -15.69 12.53
C SER A 96 2.26 -14.57 11.82
N LEU A 97 2.51 -14.40 10.53
CA LEU A 97 1.87 -13.39 9.70
C LEU A 97 1.41 -13.98 8.36
N ALA A 98 0.11 -13.86 8.07
CA ALA A 98 -0.44 -14.10 6.74
C ALA A 98 -0.66 -12.75 6.04
N ALA A 99 -0.26 -12.62 4.77
CA ALA A 99 -0.49 -11.40 4.01
C ALA A 99 -0.73 -11.67 2.52
N ASP A 100 -1.31 -10.68 1.84
CA ASP A 100 -1.62 -10.74 0.42
C ASP A 100 -0.39 -10.93 -0.47
N LYS A 101 -0.65 -11.50 -1.64
CA LYS A 101 0.32 -11.65 -2.73
C LYS A 101 1.01 -10.32 -3.10
N ALA A 102 0.32 -9.19 -2.98
CA ALA A 102 0.88 -7.86 -3.24
C ALA A 102 2.09 -7.53 -2.33
N TYR A 103 2.18 -8.18 -1.15
CA TYR A 103 3.28 -8.01 -0.20
C TYR A 103 4.43 -9.02 -0.38
N SER A 104 4.42 -9.79 -1.46
CA SER A 104 5.39 -10.88 -1.72
C SER A 104 6.83 -10.45 -2.05
N SER A 105 7.12 -9.14 -2.03
CA SER A 105 8.42 -8.57 -2.39
C SER A 105 9.57 -9.16 -1.58
N ARG A 106 10.77 -9.25 -2.19
CA ARG A 106 11.98 -9.74 -1.51
C ARG A 106 12.31 -8.91 -0.27
N ALA A 107 12.12 -7.59 -0.33
CA ALA A 107 12.34 -6.67 0.79
C ALA A 107 11.44 -6.98 1.98
N ASN A 108 10.13 -7.18 1.75
CA ASN A 108 9.18 -7.50 2.82
C ASN A 108 9.51 -8.85 3.46
N ARG A 109 9.83 -9.88 2.65
CA ARG A 109 10.25 -11.19 3.16
C ARG A 109 11.57 -11.12 3.94
N ALA A 110 12.53 -10.33 3.47
CA ALA A 110 13.79 -10.11 4.19
C ALA A 110 13.54 -9.46 5.55
N GLN A 111 12.65 -8.46 5.63
CA GLN A 111 12.26 -7.83 6.88
C GLN A 111 11.62 -8.83 7.86
N LEU A 112 10.72 -9.69 7.39
CA LEU A 112 10.08 -10.72 8.22
C LEU A 112 11.10 -11.73 8.75
N ARG A 113 12.06 -12.17 7.92
CA ARG A 113 13.15 -13.06 8.32
C ARG A 113 14.07 -12.41 9.35
N ARG A 114 14.47 -11.14 9.15
CA ARG A 114 15.28 -10.37 10.10
C ARG A 114 14.59 -10.27 11.47
N ARG A 115 13.26 -10.10 11.48
CA ARG A 115 12.45 -10.07 12.71
C ARG A 115 12.09 -11.45 13.26
N LYS A 116 12.54 -12.54 12.62
CA LYS A 116 12.22 -13.93 12.97
C LYS A 116 10.71 -14.21 13.02
N ILE A 117 9.93 -13.57 12.14
CA ILE A 117 8.47 -13.75 12.05
C ILE A 117 8.18 -14.85 11.03
N ARG A 118 7.46 -15.90 11.45
CA ARG A 118 6.93 -16.92 10.52
C ARG A 118 5.91 -16.25 9.60
N HIS A 119 5.99 -16.49 8.30
CA HIS A 119 5.08 -15.81 7.38
C HIS A 119 4.60 -16.68 6.24
N THR A 120 3.33 -16.51 5.91
CA THR A 120 2.66 -17.12 4.75
C THR A 120 2.22 -16.01 3.81
N ILE A 121 2.97 -15.86 2.73
CA ILE A 121 2.66 -14.90 1.67
C ILE A 121 2.78 -15.64 0.35
N PRO A 122 1.72 -15.73 -0.47
CA PRO A 122 1.79 -16.42 -1.75
C PRO A 122 2.75 -15.68 -2.69
N GLY A 123 3.56 -16.46 -3.42
CA GLY A 123 4.44 -15.93 -4.46
C GLY A 123 3.68 -15.70 -5.78
N PRO A 124 4.08 -14.73 -6.61
CA PRO A 124 3.61 -14.61 -7.98
C PRO A 124 3.82 -15.89 -8.79
N ARG A 125 2.81 -16.29 -9.57
CA ARG A 125 2.83 -17.53 -10.36
C ARG A 125 4.04 -17.55 -11.31
N ASP A 126 4.32 -16.42 -11.95
CA ASP A 126 5.43 -16.26 -12.89
C ASP A 126 6.78 -16.38 -12.21
N GLN A 127 6.90 -15.83 -10.99
CA GLN A 127 8.10 -15.98 -10.16
C GLN A 127 8.29 -17.44 -9.75
N ARG A 128 7.21 -18.17 -9.38
CA ARG A 128 7.30 -19.61 -9.08
C ARG A 128 7.77 -20.41 -10.30
N ALA A 129 7.25 -20.12 -11.49
CA ALA A 129 7.68 -20.76 -12.72
C ALA A 129 9.15 -20.46 -13.06
N HIS A 130 9.58 -19.21 -12.89
CA HIS A 130 10.98 -18.81 -13.07
C HIS A 130 11.91 -19.48 -12.05
N HIS A 131 11.50 -19.57 -10.77
CA HIS A 131 12.25 -20.29 -9.75
C HIS A 131 12.41 -21.77 -10.09
N ARG A 132 11.34 -22.42 -10.59
CA ARG A 132 11.39 -23.81 -11.08
C ARG A 132 12.38 -23.95 -12.25
N ARG A 133 12.32 -23.05 -13.24
CA ARG A 133 13.23 -23.04 -14.38
C ARG A 133 14.70 -22.87 -14.00
N ARG A 134 15.00 -22.16 -12.92
CA ARG A 134 16.38 -21.95 -12.44
C ARG A 134 16.91 -23.04 -11.52
N GLY A 135 16.10 -24.04 -11.16
CA GLY A 135 16.53 -25.13 -10.28
C GLY A 135 17.18 -24.64 -8.98
N SER A 136 18.33 -25.22 -8.61
CA SER A 136 19.11 -24.84 -7.41
C SER A 136 19.59 -23.37 -7.45
N ALA A 137 19.89 -22.83 -8.64
CA ALA A 137 20.26 -21.42 -8.82
C ALA A 137 19.08 -20.45 -8.63
N GLY A 138 17.85 -20.95 -8.55
CA GLY A 138 16.67 -20.19 -8.19
C GLY A 138 16.57 -19.88 -6.69
N GLY A 139 17.37 -20.53 -5.84
CA GLY A 139 17.30 -20.41 -4.39
C GLY A 139 16.09 -21.11 -3.76
N ARG A 140 16.03 -21.10 -2.43
CA ARG A 140 15.03 -21.86 -1.67
C ARG A 140 13.59 -21.37 -1.95
N PRO A 141 12.69 -22.24 -2.46
CA PRO A 141 11.29 -21.87 -2.65
C PRO A 141 10.64 -21.52 -1.30
N THR A 142 9.79 -20.50 -1.31
CA THR A 142 9.06 -20.12 -0.10
C THR A 142 7.99 -21.17 0.21
N GLY A 143 8.07 -21.80 1.38
CA GLY A 143 6.98 -22.63 1.92
C GLY A 143 5.69 -21.82 1.92
N PHE A 144 4.61 -22.43 1.46
CA PHE A 144 3.27 -21.84 1.48
C PHE A 144 2.37 -22.79 2.25
N ASP A 145 1.87 -22.31 3.38
CA ASP A 145 0.92 -23.02 4.22
C ASP A 145 -0.49 -22.57 3.85
N THR A 146 -1.24 -23.45 3.18
CA THR A 146 -2.60 -23.16 2.71
C THR A 146 -3.55 -22.91 3.87
N GLU A 147 -3.45 -23.68 4.96
CA GLU A 147 -4.33 -23.55 6.12
C GLU A 147 -4.07 -22.23 6.85
N HIS A 148 -2.80 -21.88 7.05
CA HIS A 148 -2.45 -20.59 7.63
C HIS A 148 -2.88 -19.42 6.72
N TYR A 149 -2.88 -19.59 5.40
CA TYR A 149 -3.33 -18.56 4.47
C TYR A 149 -4.84 -18.29 4.55
N LYS A 150 -5.67 -19.30 4.90
CA LYS A 150 -7.12 -19.11 5.12
C LYS A 150 -7.41 -18.08 6.21
N ALA A 151 -6.52 -17.96 7.20
CA ALA A 151 -6.62 -16.97 8.27
C ALA A 151 -6.61 -15.52 7.76
N ARG A 152 -6.23 -15.25 6.51
CA ARG A 152 -6.35 -13.92 5.87
C ARG A 152 -7.76 -13.35 5.93
N ASN A 153 -8.81 -14.19 5.95
CA ASN A 153 -10.21 -13.76 6.09
C ASN A 153 -10.44 -12.90 7.35
N VAL A 154 -9.62 -13.06 8.39
CA VAL A 154 -9.62 -12.20 9.58
C VAL A 154 -9.42 -10.72 9.23
N VAL A 155 -8.52 -10.42 8.29
CA VAL A 155 -8.24 -9.04 7.85
C VAL A 155 -9.45 -8.47 7.13
N GLU A 156 -10.08 -9.23 6.25
CA GLU A 156 -11.30 -8.80 5.54
C GLU A 156 -12.44 -8.49 6.51
N ARG A 157 -12.66 -9.37 7.50
CA ARG A 157 -13.65 -9.15 8.56
C ARG A 157 -13.30 -7.93 9.43
N ALA A 158 -12.03 -7.74 9.76
CA ALA A 158 -11.57 -6.59 10.51
C ALA A 158 -11.72 -5.27 9.73
N ILE A 159 -11.58 -5.27 8.40
CA ILE A 159 -11.88 -4.12 7.53
C ILE A 159 -13.39 -3.87 7.43
N ASN A 160 -14.21 -4.92 7.41
CA ASN A 160 -15.64 -4.77 7.24
C ASN A 160 -16.35 -4.24 8.49
N ARG A 161 -15.89 -4.59 9.69
CA ARG A 161 -16.43 -4.04 10.96
C ARG A 161 -16.53 -2.51 10.97
N PRO A 162 -15.46 -1.73 10.71
CA PRO A 162 -15.55 -0.27 10.70
C PRO A 162 -16.34 0.27 9.50
N LYS A 163 -16.62 -0.51 8.44
CA LYS A 163 -17.51 -0.04 7.36
C LYS A 163 -18.99 0.00 7.78
N ASN A 164 -19.35 -0.59 8.91
CA ASN A 164 -20.71 -0.47 9.45
C ASN A 164 -20.98 0.94 10.01
N VAL A 165 -19.95 1.73 10.33
CA VAL A 165 -20.12 3.12 10.75
C VAL A 165 -20.07 4.06 9.55
N ARG A 166 -21.13 4.88 9.38
CA ARG A 166 -21.31 5.74 8.21
C ARG A 166 -20.13 6.68 7.97
N ALA A 167 -19.54 7.25 9.02
CA ALA A 167 -18.40 8.18 8.94
C ALA A 167 -17.16 7.56 8.26
N VAL A 168 -16.88 6.28 8.52
CA VAL A 168 -15.76 5.56 7.91
C VAL A 168 -16.14 5.07 6.52
N ALA A 169 -17.37 4.59 6.33
CA ALA A 169 -17.87 4.12 5.05
C ALA A 169 -17.85 5.21 3.97
N THR A 170 -18.30 6.42 4.32
CA THR A 170 -18.29 7.59 3.43
C THR A 170 -16.92 8.26 3.34
N ARG A 171 -15.93 7.78 4.11
CA ARG A 171 -14.54 8.26 4.11
C ARG A 171 -14.42 9.76 4.38
N TYR A 172 -15.22 10.30 5.30
CA TYR A 172 -15.05 11.70 5.74
C TYR A 172 -13.78 11.88 6.57
N ASP A 173 -13.37 10.84 7.29
CA ASP A 173 -12.14 10.84 8.07
C ASP A 173 -10.94 10.38 7.22
N LYS A 174 -10.24 11.36 6.62
CA LYS A 174 -9.05 11.16 5.77
C LYS A 174 -7.75 11.63 6.43
N ARG A 175 -7.83 12.03 7.70
CA ARG A 175 -6.68 12.49 8.48
C ARG A 175 -5.97 11.26 9.03
N ALA A 176 -4.68 11.11 8.71
CA ALA A 176 -3.88 10.18 9.48
C ALA A 176 -3.67 10.79 10.87
N PRO A 177 -3.79 10.02 11.97
CA PRO A 177 -3.32 10.50 13.25
C PRO A 177 -1.81 10.76 13.14
N THR A 178 -1.43 12.03 13.05
CA THR A 178 -0.10 12.51 13.38
C THR A 178 0.10 12.20 14.86
N SER A 179 1.16 11.45 15.18
CA SER A 179 1.61 11.03 16.52
C SER A 179 1.01 9.72 17.10
N SER A 180 1.88 8.71 17.13
CA SER A 180 2.24 7.76 18.21
C SER A 180 1.27 7.30 19.33
N SER A 181 0.00 7.66 19.40
CA SER A 181 -0.92 7.08 20.38
C SER A 181 -1.66 5.89 19.77
N ALA A 182 -1.48 4.71 20.38
CA ALA A 182 -2.31 3.54 20.06
C ALA A 182 -3.79 3.88 20.29
N PRO A 183 -4.72 3.42 19.43
CA PRO A 183 -6.14 3.55 19.72
C PRO A 183 -6.44 2.81 21.03
N SER A 184 -7.14 3.47 21.94
CA SER A 184 -7.67 2.90 23.17
C SER A 184 -8.51 1.64 22.84
N PRO A 185 -8.48 0.61 23.70
CA PRO A 185 -9.29 -0.58 23.49
C PRO A 185 -10.77 -0.19 23.42
N TRP A 186 -11.41 -0.56 22.32
CA TRP A 186 -12.85 -0.35 22.11
C TRP A 186 -13.64 -0.99 23.27
N PRO A 187 -14.67 -0.32 23.80
CA PRO A 187 -15.54 -0.92 24.81
C PRO A 187 -16.30 -2.11 24.21
N LEU A 188 -16.52 -3.11 25.06
CA LEU A 188 -17.28 -4.34 24.78
C LEU A 188 -18.74 -4.05 24.45
#